data_AF-A0A9D5NDX4-F1
#
_entry.id   AF-A0A9D5NDX4-F1
#
_cell.length_a   1.000
_cell.length_b   1.000
_cell.length_c   1.000
_cell.angle_alpha   90.00
_cell.angle_beta   90.00
_cell.angle_gamma   90.00
#
_symmetry.space_group_name_H-M   'P 1'
#
loop_
_entity.id
_entity.type
_entity.pdbx_description
1 polymer ?
#
loop_
_entity_poly.entity_id
_entity_poly.type
_entity_poly.pdbx_seq_one_letter_code
_entity_poly.pdbx_strand_id
1 'polypeptide(L)'
;MRQNTKYNLKNIFGSLFSNQCAIDAAGTLPWWSGFICLILGVLLPLIPLVVTVANTHGSNYLNSINYGLDRDLTTLSLNFYNEKKTFKVDDQKILHYYVNDEEQLPNTEQDLTPIARYINTKENQYELDIYYSRRQVGDTPSLNDLVTTARGLKFVKGTLDAKPAEGTEDKDCYTPSFIILHSNGIYTSLFKHNSVTSVNSAYSGDWKCTESNVDIITRMLTVEGMEIPLEVKSLEYINGVYKNYKGLFDECYITSINRMYLLNTTVYFGVYLGLVLLLGLLIFILTRGKNNPNRYLKWYQCQFISYWSCFAPGLLAMVFGFLLPAYAMMFFIVFMGLRTMWMSMRQLSANYQPAA
;
A
#
# COMPACT_ATOMS: atom_id res chain seq x y z
N MET A 1 -16.76 -32.32 -25.86
CA MET A 1 -15.95 -32.50 -24.63
C MET A 1 -15.79 -33.99 -24.36
N ARG A 2 -14.55 -34.52 -24.29
CA ARG A 2 -14.29 -35.97 -24.07
C ARG A 2 -14.88 -36.42 -22.72
N GLN A 3 -15.37 -37.67 -22.61
CA GLN A 3 -15.98 -38.21 -21.38
C GLN A 3 -15.06 -38.07 -20.15
N ASN A 4 -13.76 -38.31 -20.33
CA ASN A 4 -12.76 -38.16 -19.26
C ASN A 4 -12.66 -36.71 -18.77
N THR A 5 -12.80 -35.72 -19.65
CA THR A 5 -12.79 -34.29 -19.26
C THR A 5 -14.02 -33.93 -18.43
N LYS A 6 -15.20 -34.46 -18.77
CA LYS A 6 -16.43 -34.26 -17.99
C LYS A 6 -16.32 -34.90 -16.60
N TYR A 7 -15.77 -36.10 -16.51
CA TYR A 7 -15.54 -36.80 -15.24
C TYR A 7 -14.56 -36.04 -14.33
N ASN A 8 -13.44 -35.58 -14.89
CA ASN A 8 -12.43 -34.81 -14.15
C ASN A 8 -13.01 -33.48 -13.63
N LEU A 9 -13.77 -32.75 -14.44
CA LEU A 9 -14.46 -31.52 -14.01
C LEU A 9 -15.50 -31.79 -12.93
N LYS A 10 -16.31 -32.85 -13.07
CA LYS A 10 -17.27 -33.24 -12.04
C LYS A 10 -16.59 -33.50 -10.69
N ASN A 11 -15.42 -34.12 -10.70
CA ASN A 11 -14.66 -34.38 -9.47
C ASN A 11 -13.96 -33.12 -8.93
N ILE A 12 -13.47 -32.20 -9.78
CA ILE A 12 -12.95 -30.88 -9.36
C ILE A 12 -14.04 -30.08 -8.63
N PHE A 13 -15.24 -29.97 -9.20
CA PHE A 13 -16.34 -29.25 -8.54
C PHE A 13 -16.96 -30.07 -7.40
N GLY A 14 -16.91 -31.41 -7.47
CA GLY A 14 -17.31 -32.30 -6.36
C GLY A 14 -16.41 -32.13 -5.13
N SER A 15 -15.12 -31.85 -5.32
CA SER A 15 -14.21 -31.52 -4.22
C SER A 15 -14.52 -30.16 -3.58
N LEU A 16 -15.44 -29.35 -4.11
CA LEU A 16 -15.93 -28.16 -3.40
C LEU A 16 -16.83 -28.52 -2.21
N PHE A 17 -17.59 -29.61 -2.33
CA PHE A 17 -18.65 -29.96 -1.38
C PHE A 17 -18.37 -31.25 -0.61
N SER A 18 -17.47 -32.12 -1.10
CA SER A 18 -17.14 -33.38 -0.44
C SER A 18 -15.64 -33.58 -0.34
N ASN A 19 -15.17 -33.86 0.89
CA ASN A 19 -13.80 -34.27 1.12
C ASN A 19 -13.51 -35.68 0.58
N GLN A 20 -14.54 -36.52 0.37
CA GLN A 20 -14.35 -37.86 -0.19
C GLN A 20 -13.91 -37.77 -1.65
N CYS A 21 -14.52 -36.85 -2.41
CA CYS A 21 -14.13 -36.58 -3.78
C CYS A 21 -12.68 -36.10 -3.89
N ALA A 22 -12.14 -35.40 -2.88
CA ALA A 22 -10.73 -35.01 -2.86
C ALA A 22 -9.78 -36.21 -2.62
N ILE A 23 -10.20 -37.17 -1.80
CA ILE A 23 -9.46 -38.42 -1.54
C ILE A 23 -9.49 -39.32 -2.77
N ASP A 24 -10.67 -39.52 -3.35
CA ASP A 24 -10.85 -40.35 -4.55
C ASP A 24 -10.13 -39.73 -5.76
N ALA A 25 -10.20 -38.41 -5.91
CA ALA A 25 -9.48 -37.67 -6.95
C ALA A 25 -7.96 -37.84 -6.84
N ALA A 26 -7.39 -37.83 -5.64
CA ALA A 26 -5.95 -38.02 -5.45
C ALA A 26 -5.49 -39.45 -5.82
N GLY A 27 -6.37 -40.45 -5.76
CA GLY A 27 -6.08 -41.83 -6.13
C GLY A 27 -6.33 -42.16 -7.61
N THR A 28 -7.25 -41.45 -8.26
CA THR A 28 -7.78 -41.83 -9.59
C THR A 28 -7.48 -40.83 -10.71
N LEU A 29 -7.27 -39.55 -10.39
CA LEU A 29 -7.05 -38.50 -11.38
C LEU A 29 -5.56 -38.29 -11.66
N PRO A 30 -5.22 -37.78 -12.87
CA PRO A 30 -3.84 -37.52 -13.22
C PRO A 30 -3.22 -36.45 -12.32
N TRP A 31 -1.94 -36.63 -11.99
CA TRP A 31 -1.21 -35.79 -11.03
C TRP A 31 -1.27 -34.28 -11.36
N TRP A 32 -1.29 -33.92 -12.65
CA TRP A 32 -1.30 -32.53 -13.11
C TRP A 32 -2.58 -31.78 -12.69
N SER A 33 -3.73 -32.45 -12.57
CA SER A 33 -4.96 -31.75 -12.16
C SER A 33 -4.96 -31.37 -10.68
N GLY A 34 -4.23 -32.12 -9.84
CA GLY A 34 -3.95 -31.72 -8.47
C GLY A 34 -3.15 -30.41 -8.42
N PHE A 35 -2.12 -30.27 -9.26
CA PHE A 35 -1.34 -29.02 -9.34
C PHE A 35 -2.17 -27.83 -9.80
N ILE A 36 -3.11 -28.02 -10.74
CA ILE A 36 -4.03 -26.95 -11.13
C ILE A 36 -4.89 -26.51 -9.94
N CYS A 37 -5.44 -27.46 -9.18
CA CYS A 37 -6.21 -27.15 -7.97
C CYS A 37 -5.37 -26.45 -6.89
N LEU A 38 -4.09 -26.82 -6.75
CA LEU A 38 -3.14 -26.13 -5.88
C LEU A 38 -2.96 -24.67 -6.31
N ILE A 39 -2.61 -24.44 -7.58
CA ILE A 39 -2.35 -23.10 -8.10
C ILE A 39 -3.60 -22.24 -7.96
N LEU A 40 -4.76 -22.73 -8.40
CA LEU A 40 -6.01 -21.97 -8.29
C LEU A 40 -6.42 -21.76 -6.83
N GLY A 41 -6.33 -22.78 -5.98
CA GLY A 41 -6.69 -22.68 -4.57
C GLY A 41 -5.84 -21.69 -3.80
N VAL A 42 -4.56 -21.54 -4.16
CA VAL A 42 -3.65 -20.56 -3.55
C VAL A 42 -3.78 -19.16 -4.16
N LEU A 43 -4.08 -19.03 -5.47
CA LEU A 43 -4.21 -17.72 -6.13
C LEU A 43 -5.54 -17.02 -5.84
N LEU A 44 -6.66 -17.76 -5.78
CA LEU A 44 -7.99 -17.20 -5.51
C LEU A 44 -8.05 -16.30 -4.25
N PRO A 45 -7.53 -16.71 -3.07
CA PRO A 45 -7.58 -15.86 -1.88
C PRO A 45 -6.69 -14.61 -1.97
N LEU A 46 -5.75 -14.54 -2.91
CA LEU A 46 -4.90 -13.36 -3.11
C LEU A 46 -5.62 -12.24 -3.85
N ILE A 47 -6.65 -12.56 -4.65
CA ILE A 47 -7.39 -11.58 -5.45
C ILE A 47 -7.94 -10.41 -4.59
N PRO A 48 -8.68 -10.64 -3.48
CA PRO A 48 -9.18 -9.52 -2.67
C PRO A 48 -8.05 -8.70 -2.02
N LEU A 49 -6.90 -9.32 -1.69
CA LEU A 49 -5.74 -8.60 -1.16
C LEU A 49 -5.16 -7.64 -2.20
N VAL A 50 -5.01 -8.13 -3.44
CA VAL A 50 -4.54 -7.34 -4.58
C VAL A 50 -5.47 -6.16 -4.86
N VAL A 51 -6.78 -6.40 -4.91
CA VAL A 51 -7.76 -5.34 -5.17
C VAL A 51 -7.72 -4.28 -4.06
N THR A 52 -7.56 -4.70 -2.81
CA THR A 52 -7.44 -3.77 -1.68
C THR A 52 -6.22 -2.86 -1.82
N VAL A 53 -5.05 -3.42 -2.20
CA VAL A 53 -3.83 -2.64 -2.42
C VAL A 53 -3.97 -1.73 -3.65
N ALA A 54 -4.58 -2.22 -4.73
CA ALA A 54 -4.78 -1.44 -5.95
C ALA A 54 -5.69 -0.22 -5.76
N ASN A 55 -6.62 -0.28 -4.81
CA ASN A 55 -7.50 0.84 -4.47
C ASN A 55 -6.88 1.83 -3.48
N THR A 56 -5.60 1.68 -3.11
CA THR A 56 -4.89 2.68 -2.32
C THR A 56 -4.39 3.81 -3.22
N HIS A 57 -4.64 5.05 -2.80
CA HIS A 57 -4.31 6.26 -3.55
C HIS A 57 -3.47 7.19 -2.67
N GLY A 58 -2.47 7.85 -3.26
CA GLY A 58 -1.67 8.86 -2.56
C GLY A 58 -2.51 10.07 -2.16
N SER A 59 -3.52 10.41 -2.97
CA SER A 59 -4.49 11.47 -2.72
C SER A 59 -5.36 11.25 -1.47
N ASN A 60 -5.46 10.02 -0.95
CA ASN A 60 -6.09 9.74 0.35
C ASN A 60 -5.43 10.50 1.50
N TYR A 61 -4.14 10.81 1.37
CA TYR A 61 -3.43 11.65 2.32
C TYR A 61 -4.03 13.06 2.42
N LEU A 62 -4.32 13.65 1.25
CA LEU A 62 -4.89 14.98 1.11
C LEU A 62 -6.41 15.02 1.42
N ASN A 63 -7.11 13.89 1.32
CA ASN A 63 -8.55 13.81 1.64
C ASN A 63 -8.88 13.94 3.15
N SER A 64 -7.87 14.06 4.02
CA SER A 64 -8.06 14.29 5.46
C SER A 64 -8.47 15.74 5.79
N ILE A 65 -8.75 16.04 7.06
CA ILE A 65 -9.03 17.43 7.50
C ILE A 65 -7.83 18.29 7.11
N ASN A 66 -8.03 19.16 6.13
CA ASN A 66 -6.96 19.82 5.41
C ASN A 66 -6.65 21.23 5.94
N TYR A 67 -7.44 21.77 6.90
CA TYR A 67 -7.20 23.06 7.58
C TYR A 67 -6.84 24.24 6.64
N GLY A 68 -7.33 24.26 5.39
CA GLY A 68 -7.00 25.31 4.41
C GLY A 68 -5.82 25.01 3.48
N LEU A 69 -5.22 23.82 3.56
CA LEU A 69 -4.08 23.37 2.74
C LEU A 69 -4.31 23.53 1.23
N ASP A 70 -5.56 23.38 0.76
CA ASP A 70 -5.93 23.61 -0.63
C ASP A 70 -5.64 25.05 -1.08
N ARG A 71 -6.01 26.02 -0.24
CA ARG A 71 -5.69 27.43 -0.45
C ARG A 71 -4.19 27.71 -0.29
N ASP A 72 -3.55 27.11 0.70
CA ASP A 72 -2.13 27.34 1.00
C ASP A 72 -1.24 26.84 -0.15
N LEU A 73 -1.50 25.61 -0.63
CA LEU A 73 -0.82 25.03 -1.78
C LEU A 73 -1.04 25.88 -3.03
N THR A 74 -2.27 26.34 -3.27
CA THR A 74 -2.58 27.18 -4.44
C THR A 74 -1.84 28.52 -4.35
N THR A 75 -1.82 29.14 -3.17
CA THR A 75 -1.13 30.42 -2.96
C THR A 75 0.38 30.28 -3.11
N LEU A 76 0.98 29.24 -2.51
CA LEU A 76 2.42 28.96 -2.67
C LEU A 76 2.80 28.64 -4.10
N SER A 77 1.95 27.90 -4.83
CA SER A 77 2.17 27.60 -6.26
C SER A 77 2.20 28.87 -7.09
N LEU A 78 1.27 29.80 -6.86
CA LEU A 78 1.26 31.10 -7.52
C LEU A 78 2.49 31.93 -7.16
N ASN A 79 2.93 31.91 -5.90
CA ASN A 79 4.16 32.60 -5.49
C ASN A 79 5.37 32.02 -6.22
N PHE A 80 5.49 30.69 -6.31
CA PHE A 80 6.55 30.05 -7.09
C PHE A 80 6.51 30.45 -8.56
N TYR A 81 5.33 30.43 -9.17
CA TYR A 81 5.16 30.83 -10.57
C TYR A 81 5.56 32.30 -10.80
N ASN A 82 5.11 33.21 -9.94
CA ASN A 82 5.43 34.64 -10.02
C ASN A 82 6.92 34.92 -9.79
N GLU A 83 7.56 34.16 -8.90
CA GLU A 83 9.00 34.25 -8.61
C GLU A 83 9.87 33.44 -9.60
N LYS A 84 9.26 32.86 -10.65
CA LYS A 84 9.94 32.01 -11.66
C LYS A 84 10.73 30.86 -11.03
N LYS A 85 10.16 30.28 -9.98
CA LYS A 85 10.64 29.10 -9.26
C LYS A 85 9.91 27.88 -9.78
N THR A 86 10.65 26.89 -10.29
CA THR A 86 10.04 25.73 -10.95
C THR A 86 10.71 24.43 -10.49
N PHE A 87 9.96 23.34 -10.56
CA PHE A 87 10.48 22.00 -10.30
C PHE A 87 10.28 21.13 -11.52
N LYS A 88 11.35 20.48 -11.98
CA LYS A 88 11.31 19.59 -13.14
C LYS A 88 11.88 18.24 -12.75
N VAL A 89 11.19 17.17 -13.13
CA VAL A 89 11.69 15.81 -13.01
C VAL A 89 12.44 15.48 -14.28
N ASP A 90 13.70 15.06 -14.21
CA ASP A 90 14.47 14.71 -15.40
C ASP A 90 14.09 13.32 -15.96
N ASP A 91 14.80 12.88 -17.00
CA ASP A 91 14.62 11.55 -17.58
C ASP A 91 15.09 10.42 -16.64
N GLN A 92 15.97 10.73 -15.68
CA GLN A 92 16.44 9.80 -14.64
C GLN A 92 15.49 9.72 -13.44
N LYS A 93 14.36 10.45 -13.47
CA LYS A 93 13.36 10.52 -12.39
C LYS A 93 13.91 11.18 -11.12
N ILE A 94 14.76 12.18 -11.32
CA ILE A 94 15.35 13.02 -10.30
C ILE A 94 14.69 14.40 -10.35
N LEU A 95 14.36 14.97 -9.19
CA LEU A 95 13.78 16.30 -9.08
C LEU A 95 14.86 17.39 -9.04
N HIS A 96 14.74 18.35 -9.95
CA HIS A 96 15.58 19.53 -10.06
C HIS A 96 14.76 20.78 -9.72
N TYR A 97 15.38 21.71 -9.01
CA TYR A 97 14.79 23.00 -8.65
C TYR A 97 15.48 24.11 -9.43
N TYR A 98 14.69 25.00 -10.06
CA TYR A 98 15.20 26.11 -10.86
C TYR A 98 14.62 27.43 -10.35
N VAL A 99 15.43 28.49 -10.42
CA VAL A 99 15.02 29.87 -10.15
C VAL A 99 15.49 30.71 -11.33
N ASN A 100 14.57 31.39 -12.03
CA ASN A 100 14.89 32.13 -13.26
C ASN A 100 15.65 31.28 -14.30
N ASP A 101 15.22 30.03 -14.49
CA ASP A 101 15.85 29.03 -15.37
C ASP A 101 17.27 28.58 -14.98
N GLU A 102 17.80 29.04 -13.84
CA GLU A 102 19.06 28.57 -13.29
C GLU A 102 18.82 27.49 -12.24
N GLU A 103 19.45 26.34 -12.44
CA GLU A 103 19.37 25.21 -11.52
C GLU A 103 19.99 25.57 -10.17
N GLN A 104 19.22 25.40 -9.12
CA GLN A 104 19.67 25.64 -7.76
C GLN A 104 20.17 24.33 -7.14
N LEU A 105 21.43 24.34 -6.72
CA LEU A 105 21.97 23.27 -5.88
C LEU A 105 21.64 23.59 -4.41
N PRO A 106 21.24 22.59 -3.61
CA PRO A 106 20.99 22.82 -2.19
C PRO A 106 22.29 23.26 -1.53
N ASN A 107 22.17 24.14 -0.55
CA ASN A 107 23.28 24.52 0.28
C ASN A 107 23.69 23.30 1.13
N THR A 108 24.85 22.69 0.83
CA THR A 108 25.31 21.45 1.47
C THR A 108 25.58 21.60 2.97
N GLU A 109 25.73 22.85 3.46
CA GLU A 109 26.17 23.16 4.82
C GLU A 109 25.04 23.44 5.82
N GLN A 110 23.78 23.65 5.39
CA GLN A 110 22.68 23.96 6.30
C GLN A 110 21.65 22.84 6.41
N ASP A 111 21.30 22.52 7.66
CA ASP A 111 20.15 21.69 8.01
C ASP A 111 18.86 22.40 7.59
N LEU A 112 18.16 21.80 6.63
CA LEU A 112 16.75 22.03 6.28
C LEU A 112 16.31 23.52 6.21
N THR A 113 16.74 24.25 5.19
CA THR A 113 16.21 25.59 4.90
C THR A 113 14.94 25.53 4.04
N PRO A 114 13.85 26.22 4.44
CA PRO A 114 12.64 26.25 3.62
C PRO A 114 12.84 27.18 2.43
N ILE A 115 12.41 26.69 1.27
CA ILE A 115 12.42 27.44 0.01
C ILE A 115 11.17 28.32 -0.16
N ALA A 116 10.10 27.99 0.57
CA ALA A 116 8.88 28.77 0.68
C ALA A 116 8.17 28.47 2.00
N ARG A 117 7.48 29.48 2.54
CA ARG A 117 6.63 29.35 3.72
C ARG A 117 5.31 30.09 3.47
N TYR A 118 4.21 29.51 3.90
CA TYR A 118 2.93 30.17 3.94
C TYR A 118 2.62 30.61 5.37
N ILE A 119 2.27 31.89 5.52
CA ILE A 119 1.98 32.52 6.80
C ILE A 119 0.49 32.86 6.84
N ASN A 120 -0.21 32.35 7.85
CA ASN A 120 -1.55 32.82 8.17
C ASN A 120 -1.45 34.18 8.86
N THR A 121 -1.77 35.24 8.12
CA THR A 121 -1.69 36.62 8.61
C THR A 121 -2.65 36.94 9.74
N LYS A 122 -3.73 36.17 9.92
CA LYS A 122 -4.68 36.39 11.02
C LYS A 122 -4.12 35.92 12.36
N GLU A 123 -3.39 34.82 12.34
CA GLU A 123 -2.85 34.18 13.54
C GLU A 123 -1.34 34.44 13.72
N ASN A 124 -0.69 35.00 12.70
CA ASN A 124 0.75 35.23 12.65
C ASN A 124 1.56 33.94 12.88
N GLN A 125 1.19 32.88 12.17
CA GLN A 125 1.77 31.54 12.28
C GLN A 125 2.08 30.94 10.91
N TYR A 126 3.05 30.03 10.86
CA TYR A 126 3.32 29.21 9.68
C TYR A 126 2.28 28.08 9.58
N GLU A 127 1.60 27.94 8.44
CA GLU A 127 0.70 26.79 8.22
C GLU A 127 1.34 25.72 7.34
N LEU A 128 2.17 26.14 6.37
CA LEU A 128 2.83 25.23 5.44
C LEU A 128 4.26 25.68 5.12
N ASP A 129 5.21 24.78 5.33
CA ASP A 129 6.60 24.93 4.93
C ASP A 129 6.96 23.99 3.77
N ILE A 130 7.69 24.50 2.78
CA ILE A 130 8.22 23.70 1.68
C ILE A 130 9.74 23.72 1.74
N TYR A 131 10.32 22.54 1.72
CA TYR A 131 11.76 22.30 1.76
C TYR A 131 12.19 21.61 0.46
N TYR A 132 13.38 21.94 -0.04
CA TYR A 132 14.01 21.23 -1.14
C TYR A 132 15.34 20.64 -0.70
N SER A 133 15.59 19.38 -1.06
CA SER A 133 16.85 18.71 -0.78
C SER A 133 17.28 17.84 -1.96
N ARG A 134 18.53 17.97 -2.37
CA ARG A 134 19.15 17.14 -3.40
C ARG A 134 20.41 16.54 -2.81
N ARG A 135 20.22 15.41 -2.12
CA ARG A 135 21.29 14.61 -1.55
C ARG A 135 21.33 13.24 -2.21
N GLN A 136 22.52 12.70 -2.40
CA GLN A 136 22.72 11.38 -2.96
C GLN A 136 22.41 10.31 -1.90
N VAL A 137 22.15 9.08 -2.36
CA VAL A 137 21.97 7.93 -1.46
C VAL A 137 23.31 7.68 -0.74
N GLY A 138 23.34 7.88 0.57
CA GLY A 138 24.54 7.74 1.40
C GLY A 138 25.06 9.05 1.99
N ASP A 139 24.54 10.20 1.55
CA ASP A 139 24.87 11.50 2.13
C ASP A 139 24.22 11.67 3.51
N THR A 140 24.96 12.28 4.43
CA THR A 140 24.48 12.66 5.76
C THR A 140 24.19 14.17 5.82
N PRO A 141 23.12 14.61 6.52
CA PRO A 141 22.00 13.83 7.04
C PRO A 141 21.14 13.14 5.96
N SER A 142 20.65 11.95 6.27
CA SER A 142 19.72 11.18 5.44
C SER A 142 18.34 11.85 5.36
N LEU A 143 17.50 11.43 4.42
CA LEU A 143 16.13 11.93 4.31
C LEU A 143 15.29 11.67 5.57
N ASN A 144 15.53 10.56 6.28
CA ASN A 144 14.88 10.32 7.56
C ASN A 144 15.33 11.31 8.64
N ASP A 145 16.60 11.73 8.60
CA ASP A 145 17.11 12.76 9.50
C ASP A 145 16.47 14.11 9.17
N LEU A 146 16.35 14.48 7.89
CA LEU A 146 15.66 15.69 7.45
C LEU A 146 14.19 15.70 7.89
N VAL A 147 13.47 14.58 7.74
CA VAL A 147 12.09 14.43 8.21
C VAL A 147 12.01 14.54 9.73
N THR A 148 12.98 13.98 10.46
CA THR A 148 13.04 14.07 11.92
C THR A 148 13.32 15.49 12.38
N THR A 149 14.24 16.19 11.73
CA THR A 149 14.52 17.62 11.97
C THR A 149 13.28 18.45 11.69
N ALA A 150 12.62 18.27 10.54
CA ALA A 150 11.40 19.00 10.18
C ALA A 150 10.27 18.80 11.22
N ARG A 151 10.09 17.57 11.70
CA ARG A 151 9.12 17.25 12.77
C ARG A 151 9.52 17.81 14.13
N GLY A 152 10.82 17.99 14.37
CA GLY A 152 11.36 18.57 15.59
C GLY A 152 11.19 20.09 15.66
N LEU A 153 10.98 20.75 14.51
CA LEU A 153 10.72 22.19 14.47
C LEU A 153 9.37 22.49 15.13
N LYS A 154 9.45 23.18 16.27
CA LYS A 154 8.31 23.68 17.02
C LYS A 154 8.37 25.20 17.03
N PHE A 155 7.20 25.83 16.95
CA PHE A 155 7.04 27.28 16.97
C PHE A 155 6.08 27.69 18.09
N VAL A 156 6.22 28.91 18.59
CA VAL A 156 5.33 29.46 19.62
C VAL A 156 4.05 29.97 18.97
N LYS A 157 2.89 29.61 19.51
CA LYS A 157 1.59 30.06 18.98
C LYS A 157 1.49 31.58 18.96
N GLY A 158 0.96 32.12 17.88
CA GLY A 158 0.80 33.56 17.66
C GLY A 158 2.07 34.28 17.19
N THR A 159 3.18 33.54 17.07
CA THR A 159 4.45 34.08 16.60
C THR A 159 5.06 33.25 15.48
N LEU A 160 6.06 33.84 14.83
CA LEU A 160 6.91 33.20 13.83
C LEU A 160 8.21 32.68 14.46
N ASP A 161 8.33 32.74 15.79
CA ASP A 161 9.53 32.40 16.52
C ASP A 161 9.60 30.90 16.78
N ALA A 162 10.76 30.32 16.54
CA ALA A 162 11.05 28.93 16.92
C ALA A 162 11.00 28.79 18.44
N LYS A 163 10.57 27.61 18.92
CA LYS A 163 10.47 27.29 20.35
C LYS A 163 11.83 27.55 21.02
N PRO A 164 11.90 28.40 22.06
CA PRO A 164 13.13 28.55 22.84
C PRO A 164 13.45 27.27 23.62
N ALA A 165 14.74 27.01 23.83
CA ALA A 165 15.24 25.76 24.43
C ALA A 165 14.71 25.51 25.86
N GLU A 166 14.28 26.55 26.59
CA GLU A 166 13.79 26.44 27.96
C GLU A 166 12.52 27.29 28.16
N GLY A 167 11.54 26.75 28.91
CA GLY A 167 10.44 27.52 29.50
C GLY A 167 9.06 27.47 28.82
N THR A 168 8.94 27.04 27.56
CA THR A 168 7.62 26.97 26.87
C THR A 168 6.99 25.58 27.01
N GLU A 169 5.79 25.51 27.62
CA GLU A 169 5.01 24.27 27.64
C GLU A 169 4.66 23.85 26.20
N ASP A 170 4.68 22.54 25.92
CA ASP A 170 4.32 22.01 24.59
C ASP A 170 2.86 22.35 24.18
N LYS A 171 2.02 22.76 25.14
CA LYS A 171 0.64 23.23 24.88
C LYS A 171 0.58 24.55 24.14
N ASP A 172 1.62 25.39 24.27
CA ASP A 172 1.72 26.70 23.62
C ASP A 172 2.53 26.65 22.32
N CYS A 173 2.91 25.45 21.89
CA CYS A 173 3.66 25.23 20.67
C CYS A 173 2.78 24.62 19.57
N TYR A 174 3.19 24.83 18.33
CA TYR A 174 2.66 24.15 17.16
C TYR A 174 3.80 23.72 16.23
N THR A 175 3.50 22.78 15.33
CA THR A 175 4.39 22.40 14.24
C THR A 175 3.65 22.65 12.92
N PRO A 176 4.21 23.46 12.00
CA PRO A 176 3.59 23.68 10.70
C PRO A 176 3.52 22.39 9.91
N SER A 177 2.52 22.28 9.03
CA SER A 177 2.55 21.23 8.02
C SER A 177 3.73 21.45 7.10
N PHE A 178 4.30 20.38 6.56
CA PHE A 178 5.46 20.52 5.68
C PHE A 178 5.45 19.55 4.51
N ILE A 179 6.12 19.98 3.44
CA ILE A 179 6.44 19.20 2.25
C ILE A 179 7.95 19.28 2.03
N ILE A 180 8.61 18.13 2.02
CA ILE A 180 10.01 17.99 1.65
C ILE A 180 10.04 17.39 0.25
N LEU A 181 10.46 18.22 -0.70
CA LEU A 181 10.77 17.84 -2.07
C LEU A 181 12.22 17.36 -2.11
N HIS A 182 12.41 16.05 -2.05
CA HIS A 182 13.71 15.44 -2.22
C HIS A 182 13.94 15.11 -3.71
N SER A 183 15.20 15.13 -4.14
CA SER A 183 15.62 14.67 -5.47
C SER A 183 15.02 13.32 -5.89
N ASN A 184 14.82 12.37 -4.96
CA ASN A 184 14.36 11.02 -5.28
C ASN A 184 12.89 10.77 -4.85
N GLY A 185 12.24 11.75 -4.23
CA GLY A 185 10.86 11.58 -3.80
C GLY A 185 10.29 12.77 -3.04
N ILE A 186 9.06 12.60 -2.57
CA ILE A 186 8.30 13.61 -1.86
C ILE A 186 7.89 13.06 -0.49
N TYR A 187 8.05 13.88 0.55
CA TYR A 187 7.69 13.53 1.91
C TYR A 187 6.84 14.64 2.52
N THR A 188 5.71 14.30 3.10
CA THR A 188 4.80 15.32 3.63
C THR A 188 4.25 14.92 4.99
N SER A 189 4.05 15.88 5.88
CA SER A 189 3.40 15.68 7.17
C SER A 189 2.39 16.80 7.42
N LEU A 190 1.13 16.43 7.71
CA LEU A 190 0.07 17.36 8.04
C LEU A 190 -0.12 17.39 9.55
N PHE A 191 -0.17 18.59 10.12
CA PHE A 191 -0.38 18.83 11.54
C PHE A 191 -1.72 19.51 11.78
N LYS A 192 -2.34 19.19 12.92
CA LYS A 192 -3.57 19.86 13.33
C LYS A 192 -3.27 21.33 13.59
N HIS A 193 -4.22 22.19 13.22
CA HIS A 193 -4.13 23.62 13.50
C HIS A 193 -3.77 23.89 14.97
N ASN A 194 -2.81 24.77 15.21
CA ASN A 194 -2.34 25.12 16.56
C ASN A 194 -1.95 23.91 17.43
N SER A 195 -1.37 22.86 16.84
CA SER A 195 -0.99 21.64 17.56
C SER A 195 0.34 21.07 17.08
N VAL A 196 0.97 20.28 17.94
CA VAL A 196 2.09 19.38 17.61
C VAL A 196 1.60 17.99 17.17
N THR A 197 0.28 17.76 17.18
CA THR A 197 -0.32 16.46 16.82
C THR A 197 -0.51 16.39 15.31
N SER A 198 0.02 15.35 14.68
CA SER A 198 -0.20 15.10 13.24
C SER A 198 -1.66 14.69 12.96
N VAL A 199 -2.25 15.22 11.88
CA VAL A 199 -3.57 14.81 11.38
C VAL A 199 -3.48 13.42 10.75
N ASN A 200 -2.41 13.18 10.03
CA ASN A 200 -2.20 11.96 9.26
C ASN A 200 -0.73 11.51 9.38
N SER A 201 -0.49 10.21 9.29
CA SER A 201 0.87 9.67 9.20
C SER A 201 1.57 10.26 7.98
N ALA A 202 2.87 10.55 8.07
CA ALA A 202 3.60 11.15 6.95
C ALA A 202 3.43 10.33 5.66
N TYR A 203 3.25 11.04 4.55
CA TYR A 203 3.22 10.48 3.22
C TYR A 203 4.64 10.46 2.65
N SER A 204 4.94 9.45 1.84
CA SER A 204 6.21 9.25 1.15
C SER A 204 5.93 8.65 -0.23
N GLY A 205 6.48 9.27 -1.27
CA GLY A 205 6.39 8.83 -2.66
C GLY A 205 7.68 9.08 -3.43
N ASP A 206 7.80 8.51 -4.63
CA ASP A 206 8.95 8.72 -5.52
C ASP A 206 8.55 9.28 -6.88
N TRP A 207 9.50 9.87 -7.60
CA TRP A 207 9.22 10.52 -8.90
C TRP A 207 9.20 9.55 -10.08
N LYS A 208 9.29 8.23 -9.86
CA LYS A 208 9.54 7.27 -10.94
C LYS A 208 8.43 7.20 -11.98
N CYS A 209 7.20 7.43 -11.56
CA CYS A 209 6.02 7.41 -12.43
C CYS A 209 5.58 8.81 -12.88
N THR A 210 6.26 9.87 -12.44
CA THR A 210 5.98 11.24 -12.85
C THR A 210 6.53 11.50 -14.26
N GLU A 211 5.82 12.28 -15.06
CA GLU A 211 6.28 12.67 -16.41
C GLU A 211 7.59 13.47 -16.35
N SER A 212 8.50 13.16 -17.28
CA SER A 212 9.81 13.81 -17.36
C SER A 212 9.74 15.14 -18.10
N ASN A 213 10.59 16.08 -17.70
CA ASN A 213 10.74 17.45 -18.19
C ASN A 213 9.48 18.32 -18.08
N VAL A 214 8.50 17.90 -17.27
CA VAL A 214 7.31 18.69 -16.97
C VAL A 214 7.59 19.61 -15.78
N ASP A 215 7.26 20.89 -15.94
CA ASP A 215 7.24 21.84 -14.83
C ASP A 215 6.06 21.53 -13.91
N ILE A 216 6.35 21.02 -12.72
CA ILE A 216 5.35 20.63 -11.75
C ILE A 216 4.50 21.83 -11.35
N ILE A 217 5.07 23.02 -11.15
CA ILE A 217 4.31 24.19 -10.68
C ILE A 217 3.32 24.63 -11.75
N THR A 218 3.76 24.78 -12.99
CA THR A 218 2.87 25.12 -14.12
C THR A 218 1.79 24.06 -14.30
N ARG A 219 2.14 22.77 -14.20
CA ARG A 219 1.18 21.67 -14.27
C ARG A 219 0.13 21.77 -13.17
N MET A 220 0.51 22.07 -11.94
CA MET A 220 -0.43 22.20 -10.82
C MET A 220 -1.40 23.37 -11.03
N LEU A 221 -0.90 24.49 -11.56
CA LEU A 221 -1.68 25.70 -11.82
C LEU A 221 -2.56 25.63 -13.08
N THR A 222 -2.25 24.74 -14.02
CA THR A 222 -3.03 24.61 -15.26
C THR A 222 -4.35 23.89 -14.96
N VAL A 223 -5.45 24.65 -14.91
CA VAL A 223 -6.81 24.11 -14.75
C VAL A 223 -7.57 24.25 -16.06
N GLU A 224 -8.26 23.18 -16.49
CA GLU A 224 -9.00 23.16 -17.75
C GLU A 224 -9.96 24.36 -17.87
N GLY A 225 -9.83 25.11 -18.97
CA GLY A 225 -10.71 26.24 -19.27
C GLY A 225 -10.44 27.53 -18.47
N MET A 226 -9.38 27.57 -17.65
CA MET A 226 -9.01 28.76 -16.87
C MET A 226 -7.56 29.18 -17.11
N GLU A 227 -7.34 30.48 -17.26
CA GLU A 227 -5.98 31.05 -17.26
C GLU A 227 -5.41 31.09 -15.83
N ILE A 228 -4.08 31.00 -15.70
CA ILE A 228 -3.39 31.09 -14.41
C ILE A 228 -3.56 32.53 -13.89
N PRO A 229 -4.31 32.74 -12.79
CA PRO A 229 -4.52 34.07 -12.24
C PRO A 229 -3.28 34.55 -11.50
N LEU A 230 -3.07 35.87 -11.43
CA LEU A 230 -1.98 36.46 -10.63
C LEU A 230 -2.20 36.29 -9.11
N GLU A 231 -3.45 36.12 -8.67
CA GLU A 231 -3.83 35.96 -7.27
C GLU A 231 -5.00 34.97 -7.13
N VAL A 232 -5.11 34.33 -5.97
CA VAL A 232 -6.19 33.38 -5.66
C VAL A 232 -7.52 34.12 -5.51
N LYS A 233 -8.41 34.01 -6.51
CA LYS A 233 -9.70 34.73 -6.53
C LYS A 233 -10.94 33.83 -6.56
N SER A 234 -10.86 32.64 -7.15
CA SER A 234 -12.00 31.74 -7.31
C SER A 234 -11.80 30.41 -6.58
N LEU A 235 -12.83 29.95 -5.87
CA LEU A 235 -12.85 28.65 -5.20
C LEU A 235 -12.76 27.49 -6.21
N GLU A 236 -13.33 27.66 -7.39
CA GLU A 236 -13.26 26.69 -8.48
C GLU A 236 -11.81 26.45 -8.94
N TYR A 237 -11.02 27.52 -9.06
CA TYR A 237 -9.61 27.40 -9.40
C TYR A 237 -8.82 26.70 -8.29
N ILE A 238 -9.06 27.03 -7.02
CA ILE A 238 -8.43 26.34 -5.87
C ILE A 238 -8.73 24.83 -5.93
N ASN A 239 -9.98 24.45 -6.17
CA ASN A 239 -10.37 23.04 -6.28
C ASN A 239 -9.70 22.34 -7.47
N GLY A 240 -9.55 23.04 -8.60
CA GLY A 240 -8.83 22.53 -9.77
C GLY A 240 -7.35 22.28 -9.50
N VAL A 241 -6.66 23.27 -8.92
CA VAL A 241 -5.25 23.14 -8.50
C VAL A 241 -5.08 22.01 -7.49
N TYR A 242 -5.96 21.93 -6.51
CA TYR A 242 -5.93 20.88 -5.50
C TYR A 242 -6.17 19.48 -6.09
N LYS A 243 -7.03 19.36 -7.11
CA LYS A 243 -7.22 18.12 -7.87
C LYS A 243 -5.94 17.73 -8.62
N ASN A 244 -5.23 18.68 -9.21
CA ASN A 244 -3.94 18.43 -9.87
C ASN A 244 -2.90 17.91 -8.87
N TYR A 245 -2.85 18.50 -7.67
CA TYR A 245 -2.00 18.01 -6.57
C TYR A 245 -2.35 16.58 -6.16
N LYS A 246 -3.64 16.24 -6.06
CA LYS A 246 -4.06 14.85 -5.80
C LYS A 246 -3.54 13.89 -6.87
N GLY A 247 -3.61 14.28 -8.14
CA GLY A 247 -3.03 13.51 -9.25
C GLY A 247 -1.52 13.30 -9.12
N LEU A 248 -0.77 14.35 -8.73
CA LEU A 248 0.67 14.23 -8.50
C LEU A 248 0.99 13.27 -7.34
N PHE A 249 0.25 13.35 -6.24
CA PHE A 249 0.42 12.42 -5.11
C PHE A 249 0.06 10.98 -5.52
N ASP A 250 -0.96 10.79 -6.34
CA ASP A 250 -1.30 9.46 -6.87
C ASP A 250 -0.17 8.90 -7.74
N GLU A 251 0.39 9.69 -8.65
CA GLU A 251 1.55 9.31 -9.48
C GLU A 251 2.75 8.92 -8.63
N CYS A 252 3.11 9.75 -7.65
CA CYS A 252 4.26 9.50 -6.79
C CYS A 252 4.09 8.26 -5.90
N TYR A 253 2.86 7.81 -5.68
CA TYR A 253 2.54 6.66 -4.84
C TYR A 253 2.53 5.33 -5.61
N ILE A 254 2.48 5.34 -6.95
CA ILE A 254 2.40 4.13 -7.79
C ILE A 254 3.53 3.14 -7.48
N THR A 255 4.76 3.60 -7.31
CA THR A 255 5.88 2.70 -6.98
C THR A 255 5.69 2.01 -5.63
N SER A 256 5.18 2.74 -4.64
CA SER A 256 4.85 2.19 -3.32
C SER A 256 3.74 1.15 -3.42
N ILE A 257 2.68 1.42 -4.20
CA ILE A 257 1.62 0.45 -4.49
C ILE A 257 2.19 -0.81 -5.13
N ASN A 258 3.00 -0.68 -6.19
CA ASN A 258 3.59 -1.82 -6.90
C ASN A 258 4.49 -2.67 -6.00
N ARG A 259 5.27 -2.02 -5.12
CA ARG A 259 6.10 -2.71 -4.14
C ARG A 259 5.25 -3.44 -3.10
N MET A 260 4.21 -2.81 -2.57
CA MET A 260 3.29 -3.44 -1.62
C MET A 260 2.53 -4.60 -2.26
N TYR A 261 2.07 -4.44 -3.51
CA TYR A 261 1.43 -5.48 -4.30
C TYR A 261 2.33 -6.70 -4.44
N LEU A 262 3.59 -6.52 -4.86
CA LEU A 262 4.53 -7.60 -5.07
C LEU A 262 4.91 -8.29 -3.75
N LEU A 263 5.21 -7.50 -2.71
CA LEU A 263 5.58 -8.04 -1.40
C LEU A 263 4.42 -8.84 -0.79
N ASN A 264 3.21 -8.25 -0.74
CA ASN A 264 2.05 -8.93 -0.16
C ASN A 264 1.70 -10.20 -0.95
N THR A 265 1.63 -10.11 -2.29
CA THR A 265 1.30 -11.27 -3.13
C THR A 265 2.32 -12.38 -2.95
N THR A 266 3.61 -12.07 -2.98
CA THR A 266 4.68 -13.08 -2.87
C THR A 266 4.72 -13.72 -1.49
N VAL A 267 4.61 -12.92 -0.42
CA VAL A 267 4.63 -13.43 0.96
C VAL A 267 3.41 -14.30 1.22
N TYR A 268 2.20 -13.83 0.89
CA TYR A 268 0.99 -14.62 1.14
C TYR A 268 0.89 -15.85 0.23
N PHE A 269 1.35 -15.77 -1.02
CA PHE A 269 1.49 -16.95 -1.87
C PHE A 269 2.39 -18.00 -1.21
N GLY A 270 3.56 -17.58 -0.69
CA GLY A 270 4.49 -18.47 0.02
C GLY A 270 3.89 -19.08 1.29
N VAL A 271 3.20 -18.27 2.10
CA VAL A 271 2.51 -18.75 3.32
C VAL A 271 1.42 -19.75 2.99
N TYR A 272 0.57 -19.47 2.00
CA TYR A 272 -0.52 -20.35 1.59
C TYR A 272 0.00 -21.64 0.98
N LEU A 273 1.03 -21.58 0.13
CA LEU A 273 1.68 -22.77 -0.41
C LEU A 273 2.30 -23.63 0.70
N GLY A 274 3.04 -23.00 1.62
CA GLY A 274 3.63 -23.66 2.78
C GLY A 274 2.59 -24.34 3.67
N LEU A 275 1.43 -23.69 3.88
CA LEU A 275 0.32 -24.25 4.62
C LEU A 275 -0.27 -25.48 3.93
N VAL A 276 -0.49 -25.44 2.61
CA VAL A 276 -1.01 -26.61 1.86
C VAL A 276 -0.02 -27.79 1.90
N LEU A 277 1.29 -27.52 1.82
CA LEU A 277 2.32 -28.55 2.02
C LEU A 277 2.29 -29.14 3.43
N LEU A 278 2.21 -28.28 4.46
CA LEU A 278 2.12 -28.71 5.86
C LEU A 278 0.84 -29.53 6.13
N LEU A 279 -0.28 -29.18 5.52
CA LEU A 279 -1.52 -29.97 5.64
C LEU A 279 -1.42 -31.31 4.92
N GLY A 280 -0.67 -31.40 3.81
CA GLY A 280 -0.33 -32.67 3.19
C GLY A 280 0.50 -33.56 4.12
N LEU A 281 1.47 -32.96 4.83
CA LEU A 281 2.23 -33.64 5.89
C LEU A 281 1.35 -34.13 7.03
N LEU A 282 0.43 -33.28 7.50
CA LEU A 282 -0.48 -33.63 8.58
C LEU A 282 -1.41 -34.78 8.19
N ILE A 283 -1.99 -34.75 6.98
CA ILE A 283 -2.80 -35.84 6.44
C ILE A 283 -1.98 -37.14 6.40
N PHE A 284 -0.73 -37.09 5.95
CA PHE A 284 0.14 -38.25 5.96
C PHE A 284 0.34 -38.82 7.36
N ILE A 285 0.66 -38.00 8.37
CA ILE A 285 0.84 -38.46 9.75
C ILE A 285 -0.44 -39.10 10.29
N LEU A 286 -1.60 -38.49 10.05
CA LEU A 286 -2.89 -39.04 10.49
C LEU A 286 -3.17 -40.41 9.89
N THR A 287 -2.81 -40.63 8.61
CA THR A 287 -2.98 -41.92 7.93
C THR A 287 -2.01 -43.01 8.43
N ARG A 288 -0.96 -42.66 9.19
CA ARG A 288 0.04 -43.62 9.71
C ARG A 288 -0.33 -44.27 11.05
N GLY A 289 -1.50 -43.98 11.60
CA GLY A 289 -2.01 -44.69 12.79
C GLY A 289 -2.06 -46.21 12.59
N LYS A 290 -1.70 -46.97 13.64
CA LYS A 290 -1.59 -48.46 13.59
C LYS A 290 -2.86 -49.15 13.10
N ASN A 291 -4.03 -48.61 13.44
CA ASN A 291 -5.35 -49.13 13.08
C ASN A 291 -6.08 -48.26 12.04
N ASN A 292 -5.36 -47.40 11.29
CA ASN A 292 -5.99 -46.54 10.31
C ASN A 292 -6.26 -47.30 8.99
N PRO A 293 -7.51 -47.36 8.48
CA PRO A 293 -7.82 -48.01 7.21
C PRO A 293 -7.10 -47.38 6.02
N ASN A 294 -6.71 -46.10 6.12
CA ASN A 294 -6.06 -45.35 5.04
C ASN A 294 -4.52 -45.45 5.05
N ARG A 295 -3.94 -46.41 5.79
CA ARG A 295 -2.47 -46.59 5.90
C ARG A 295 -1.76 -46.93 4.58
N TYR A 296 -2.52 -47.37 3.57
CA TYR A 296 -2.01 -47.66 2.23
C TYR A 296 -1.61 -46.40 1.44
N LEU A 297 -2.09 -45.21 1.83
CA LEU A 297 -1.78 -43.96 1.15
C LEU A 297 -0.28 -43.62 1.27
N LYS A 298 0.33 -43.34 0.12
CA LYS A 298 1.73 -42.90 0.04
C LYS A 298 1.83 -41.39 0.25
N TRP A 299 3.02 -40.93 0.62
CA TRP A 299 3.34 -39.51 0.85
C TRP A 299 2.78 -38.58 -0.24
N TYR A 300 3.09 -38.86 -1.50
CA TYR A 300 2.65 -38.02 -2.61
C TYR A 300 1.13 -38.02 -2.80
N GLN A 301 0.43 -39.11 -2.47
CA GLN A 301 -1.03 -39.17 -2.53
C GLN A 301 -1.64 -38.28 -1.46
N CYS A 302 -1.13 -38.33 -0.22
CA CYS A 302 -1.53 -37.41 0.85
C CYS A 302 -1.32 -35.94 0.46
N GLN A 303 -0.22 -35.66 -0.24
CA GLN A 303 0.05 -34.32 -0.74
C GLN A 303 -0.94 -33.88 -1.82
N PHE A 304 -1.29 -34.78 -2.76
CA PHE A 304 -2.33 -34.51 -3.74
C PHE A 304 -3.71 -34.30 -3.11
N ILE A 305 -4.06 -35.04 -2.05
CA ILE A 305 -5.32 -34.81 -1.30
C ILE A 305 -5.37 -33.37 -0.79
N SER A 306 -4.24 -32.86 -0.28
CA SER A 306 -4.13 -31.47 0.16
C SER A 306 -4.29 -30.46 -0.99
N TYR A 307 -3.71 -30.76 -2.16
CA TYR A 307 -3.87 -29.91 -3.35
C TYR A 307 -5.31 -29.84 -3.85
N TRP A 308 -6.01 -30.97 -3.82
CA TRP A 308 -7.42 -31.04 -4.18
C TRP A 308 -8.33 -30.37 -3.14
N SER A 309 -7.97 -30.46 -1.87
CA SER A 309 -8.75 -29.88 -0.79
C SER A 309 -8.62 -28.35 -0.72
N CYS A 310 -7.55 -27.76 -1.25
CA CYS A 310 -7.34 -26.31 -1.12
C CYS A 310 -8.20 -25.43 -2.02
N PHE A 311 -8.80 -25.99 -3.08
CA PHE A 311 -9.61 -25.22 -4.03
C PHE A 311 -10.86 -24.58 -3.40
N ALA A 312 -11.61 -25.33 -2.59
CA ALA A 312 -12.83 -24.80 -1.96
C ALA A 312 -12.56 -23.73 -0.88
N PRO A 313 -11.61 -23.95 0.05
CA PRO A 313 -11.17 -22.91 0.96
C PRO A 313 -10.64 -21.66 0.25
N GLY A 314 -9.94 -21.81 -0.88
CA GLY A 314 -9.49 -20.69 -1.72
C GLY A 314 -10.66 -19.87 -2.29
N LEU A 315 -11.66 -20.56 -2.85
CA LEU A 315 -12.89 -19.93 -3.36
C LEU A 315 -13.66 -19.20 -2.25
N LEU A 316 -13.86 -19.85 -1.10
CA LEU A 316 -14.56 -19.23 0.03
C LEU A 316 -13.78 -18.04 0.57
N ALA A 317 -12.46 -18.16 0.72
CA ALA A 317 -11.60 -17.07 1.17
C ALA A 317 -11.62 -15.87 0.21
N MET A 318 -11.73 -16.10 -1.09
CA MET A 318 -11.93 -15.02 -2.07
C MET A 318 -13.25 -14.28 -1.81
N VAL A 319 -14.37 -15.00 -1.70
CA VAL A 319 -15.70 -14.40 -1.49
C VAL A 319 -15.74 -13.63 -0.17
N PHE A 320 -15.30 -14.25 0.93
CA PHE A 320 -15.28 -13.60 2.24
C PHE A 320 -14.24 -12.47 2.31
N GLY A 321 -13.14 -12.56 1.56
CA GLY A 321 -12.13 -11.50 1.48
C GLY A 321 -12.65 -10.24 0.80
N PHE A 322 -13.59 -10.35 -0.14
CA PHE A 322 -14.28 -9.18 -0.69
C PHE A 322 -15.32 -8.60 0.28
N LEU A 323 -16.01 -9.45 1.05
CA LEU A 323 -17.00 -9.00 2.03
C LEU A 323 -16.35 -8.32 3.25
N LEU A 324 -15.21 -8.83 3.70
CA LEU A 324 -14.49 -8.36 4.88
C LEU A 324 -12.98 -8.24 4.59
N PRO A 325 -12.55 -7.18 3.87
CA PRO A 325 -11.15 -7.02 3.43
C PRO A 325 -10.13 -7.03 4.57
N ALA A 326 -10.50 -6.51 5.74
CA ALA A 326 -9.63 -6.46 6.92
C ALA A 326 -9.17 -7.85 7.40
N TYR A 327 -9.97 -8.90 7.14
CA TYR A 327 -9.68 -10.28 7.56
C TYR A 327 -9.33 -11.21 6.38
N ALA A 328 -9.21 -10.67 5.16
CA ALA A 328 -8.99 -11.44 3.93
C ALA A 328 -7.79 -12.39 4.05
N MET A 329 -6.71 -11.95 4.69
CA MET A 329 -5.49 -12.73 4.90
C MET A 329 -5.70 -14.00 5.73
N MET A 330 -6.66 -13.99 6.65
CA MET A 330 -6.91 -15.07 7.62
C MET A 330 -7.91 -16.12 7.09
N PHE A 331 -8.84 -15.73 6.21
CA PHE A 331 -9.92 -16.62 5.80
C PHE A 331 -9.42 -17.91 5.15
N PHE A 332 -8.38 -17.83 4.31
CA PHE A 332 -7.80 -19.02 3.71
C PHE A 332 -7.27 -20.00 4.75
N ILE A 333 -6.52 -19.48 5.74
CA ILE A 333 -5.94 -20.28 6.83
C ILE A 333 -7.06 -20.98 7.63
N VAL A 334 -8.10 -20.23 7.98
CA VAL A 334 -9.23 -20.74 8.77
C VAL A 334 -10.02 -21.80 7.98
N PHE A 335 -10.39 -21.51 6.74
CA PHE A 335 -11.16 -22.46 5.92
C PHE A 335 -10.36 -23.70 5.57
N MET A 336 -9.05 -23.58 5.31
CA MET A 336 -8.17 -24.73 5.15
C MET A 336 -8.13 -25.55 6.43
N GLY A 337 -7.88 -24.92 7.59
CA GLY A 337 -7.84 -25.57 8.89
C GLY A 337 -9.12 -26.36 9.18
N LEU A 338 -10.28 -25.71 9.09
CA LEU A 338 -11.60 -26.33 9.28
C LEU A 338 -11.80 -27.51 8.33
N ARG A 339 -11.41 -27.37 7.07
CA ARG A 339 -11.54 -28.44 6.08
C ARG A 339 -10.68 -29.66 6.42
N THR A 340 -9.43 -29.46 6.84
CA THR A 340 -8.57 -30.56 7.28
C THR A 340 -9.04 -31.20 8.58
N MET A 341 -9.54 -30.42 9.55
CA MET A 341 -10.13 -30.96 10.78
C MET A 341 -11.37 -31.82 10.47
N TRP A 342 -12.22 -31.36 9.56
CA TRP A 342 -13.38 -32.14 9.12
C TRP A 342 -12.95 -33.46 8.44
N MET A 343 -11.93 -33.40 7.58
CA MET A 343 -11.34 -34.58 6.93
C MET A 343 -10.74 -35.55 7.96
N SER A 344 -10.04 -35.04 8.98
CA SER A 344 -9.44 -35.88 10.02
C SER A 344 -10.49 -36.58 10.87
N MET A 345 -11.58 -35.88 11.23
CA MET A 345 -12.62 -36.43 12.10
C MET A 345 -13.48 -37.47 11.38
N ARG A 346 -13.88 -37.20 10.12
CA ARG A 346 -14.89 -38.03 9.44
C ARG A 346 -14.36 -39.08 8.49
N GLN A 347 -13.20 -38.88 7.87
CA GLN A 347 -12.76 -39.72 6.73
C GLN A 347 -11.42 -40.40 6.96
N LEU A 348 -10.55 -39.76 7.73
CA LEU A 348 -9.23 -40.29 8.07
C LEU A 348 -9.18 -40.90 9.46
N SER A 349 -10.30 -40.91 10.21
CA SER A 349 -10.38 -41.51 11.54
C SER A 349 -10.48 -43.03 11.47
N ALA A 350 -9.98 -43.71 12.51
CA ALA A 350 -9.95 -45.17 12.57
C ALA A 350 -11.35 -45.83 12.60
N ASN A 351 -12.40 -45.05 12.89
CA ASN A 351 -13.78 -45.53 13.01
C ASN A 351 -14.59 -45.39 11.70
N TYR A 352 -13.97 -44.94 10.60
CA TYR A 352 -14.68 -44.80 9.34
C TYR A 352 -15.02 -46.17 8.75
N GLN A 353 -16.30 -46.56 8.85
CA GLN A 353 -16.88 -47.63 8.04
C GLN A 353 -17.50 -46.98 6.80
N PRO A 354 -17.07 -47.32 5.57
CA PRO A 354 -17.78 -46.87 4.39
C PRO A 354 -19.21 -47.42 4.47
N ALA A 355 -20.20 -46.54 4.33
CA ALA A 355 -21.59 -46.98 4.20
C ALA A 355 -21.67 -47.94 3.00
N ALA A 356 -22.16 -49.15 3.26
CA ALA A 356 -22.29 -50.23 2.28
C ALA A 356 -23.23 -49.87 1.13
#